data_AF-D8SHF0-F1
#
_entry.id   AF-D8SHF0-F1
#
_cell.length_a   1.000
_cell.length_b   1.000
_cell.length_c   1.000
_cell.angle_alpha   90.00
_cell.angle_beta   90.00
_cell.angle_gamma   90.00
#
_symmetry.space_group_name_H-M   'P 1'
#
loop_
_entity.id
_entity.type
_entity.pdbx_description
1 polymer ?
#
loop_
_entity_poly.entity_id
_entity_poly.type
_entity_poly.pdbx_seq_one_letter_code
_entity_poly.pdbx_strand_id
1 'polypeptide(L)'
;MASISAATRGLRNPSGTHWHFTQRPTGILAPRTSILARSNILGTQLRWRVVLPHHHHNHAIRAAIGENPTNNPDDFVVLGLGHCFIEDSNGKLQDHFVLEPIGAGALECMENGGKTCYKHVASMHLSTALAQDHSQLPEELRSGAFCEDFAFRTKCAARSWMRDYPQEKIVRYIPLGTVRSDFNYNLEDKRVLNKVNIVTDADNIKQDMSIDVYGRKKDDDANTATDAAPPSKKELEEDLISSLYNA
;
A
#
# COMPACT_ATOMS: atom_id res chain seq x y z
N MET A 1 -59.48 -21.16 -40.47
CA MET A 1 -60.63 -21.53 -39.61
C MET A 1 -60.06 -21.90 -38.25
N ALA A 2 -60.29 -21.29 -37.09
CA ALA A 2 -61.04 -20.13 -36.57
C ALA A 2 -60.17 -19.60 -35.38
N SER A 3 -59.80 -18.32 -35.28
CA SER A 3 -60.50 -17.16 -34.69
C SER A 3 -61.12 -17.32 -33.28
N ILE A 4 -60.78 -16.32 -32.42
CA ILE A 4 -61.49 -15.68 -31.28
C ILE A 4 -60.52 -15.53 -30.08
N SER A 5 -59.92 -14.36 -29.76
CA SER A 5 -60.46 -13.07 -29.23
C SER A 5 -61.02 -13.21 -27.80
N ALA A 6 -60.86 -12.35 -26.78
CA ALA A 6 -60.13 -11.11 -26.49
C ALA A 6 -60.29 -10.82 -24.97
N ALA A 7 -59.45 -9.89 -24.45
CA ALA A 7 -59.70 -8.93 -23.36
C ALA A 7 -59.97 -9.49 -21.92
N THR A 8 -59.52 -8.86 -20.82
CA THR A 8 -60.01 -7.54 -20.36
C THR A 8 -59.28 -7.13 -19.05
N ARG A 9 -58.91 -5.84 -18.94
CA ARG A 9 -58.78 -4.91 -17.77
C ARG A 9 -58.25 -5.47 -16.42
N GLY A 10 -57.27 -4.87 -15.74
CA GLY A 10 -57.04 -3.45 -15.50
C GLY A 10 -57.66 -3.03 -14.16
N LEU A 11 -56.85 -2.72 -13.14
CA LEU A 11 -57.25 -1.94 -11.96
C LEU A 11 -56.02 -1.22 -11.36
N ARG A 12 -56.06 0.11 -11.42
CA ARG A 12 -55.36 1.02 -10.51
C ARG A 12 -56.12 1.06 -9.18
N ASN A 13 -55.42 1.35 -8.08
CA ASN A 13 -55.92 2.30 -7.08
C ASN A 13 -54.79 2.84 -6.17
N PRO A 14 -55.01 3.97 -5.46
CA PRO A 14 -53.99 4.95 -5.08
C PRO A 14 -53.82 5.11 -3.56
N SER A 15 -52.86 5.97 -3.19
CA SER A 15 -52.80 6.84 -1.99
C SER A 15 -53.16 6.26 -0.60
N GLY A 16 -52.22 6.37 0.33
CA GLY A 16 -52.53 6.21 1.76
C GLY A 16 -51.32 6.40 2.68
N THR A 17 -51.02 7.64 3.01
CA THR A 17 -50.13 8.04 4.10
C THR A 17 -50.73 7.61 5.44
N HIS A 18 -50.00 6.90 6.30
CA HIS A 18 -50.26 6.92 7.74
C HIS A 18 -48.98 6.68 8.55
N TRP A 19 -48.63 7.70 9.31
CA TRP A 19 -47.60 7.68 10.35
C TRP A 19 -48.11 6.92 11.57
N HIS A 20 -47.36 5.92 12.04
CA HIS A 20 -47.54 5.35 13.37
C HIS A 20 -46.30 5.60 14.23
N PHE A 21 -46.46 6.58 15.11
CA PHE A 21 -45.66 6.85 16.30
C PHE A 21 -45.87 5.70 17.30
N THR A 22 -44.81 4.96 17.62
CA THR A 22 -44.82 4.00 18.74
C THR A 22 -43.80 4.42 19.80
N GLN A 23 -44.25 4.26 21.03
CA GLN A 23 -43.78 4.93 22.25
C GLN A 23 -42.44 4.36 22.74
N ARG A 24 -41.61 5.25 23.30
CA ARG A 24 -40.41 4.87 24.07
C ARG A 24 -40.83 4.37 25.46
N PRO A 25 -40.27 3.25 25.96
CA PRO A 25 -40.36 2.93 27.37
C PRO A 25 -39.35 3.74 28.19
N THR A 26 -39.83 4.16 29.34
CA THR A 26 -39.18 4.88 30.43
C THR A 26 -38.21 4.00 31.23
N GLY A 27 -37.08 4.60 31.62
CA GLY A 27 -36.45 4.40 32.92
C GLY A 27 -35.36 3.31 33.00
N ILE A 28 -34.16 3.70 33.42
CA ILE A 28 -33.44 3.15 34.57
C ILE A 28 -32.35 4.16 35.01
N LEU A 29 -32.34 4.36 36.32
CA LEU A 29 -31.47 5.13 37.21
C LEU A 29 -29.99 5.29 36.80
N ALA A 30 -29.47 6.51 36.97
CA ALA A 30 -28.06 6.77 37.25
C ALA A 30 -27.93 7.41 38.64
N PRO A 31 -27.15 6.86 39.59
CA PRO A 31 -26.92 7.51 40.87
C PRO A 31 -25.88 8.63 40.75
N ARG A 32 -26.27 9.82 41.21
CA ARG A 32 -25.38 10.94 41.52
C ARG A 32 -24.68 10.65 42.85
N THR A 33 -23.36 10.44 42.83
CA THR A 33 -22.53 10.51 44.04
C THR A 33 -21.92 11.90 44.15
N SER A 34 -22.54 12.74 44.97
CA SER A 34 -21.93 13.93 45.55
C SER A 34 -21.02 13.52 46.70
N ILE A 35 -19.72 13.76 46.60
CA ILE A 35 -18.79 13.63 47.72
C ILE A 35 -18.45 15.03 48.22
N LEU A 36 -18.93 15.31 49.44
CA LEU A 36 -18.54 16.45 50.24
C LEU A 36 -17.05 16.37 50.58
N ALA A 37 -16.29 17.40 50.22
CA ALA A 37 -14.96 17.64 50.74
C ALA A 37 -15.05 18.08 52.21
N ARG A 38 -14.45 17.31 53.10
CA ARG A 38 -14.01 17.77 54.42
C ARG A 38 -12.51 17.59 54.51
N SER A 39 -11.83 18.72 54.64
CA SER A 39 -10.42 18.81 54.97
C SER A 39 -10.19 18.34 56.40
N ASN A 40 -9.18 17.51 56.60
CA ASN A 40 -8.42 17.46 57.84
C ASN A 40 -6.97 17.10 57.51
N ILE A 41 -6.10 17.99 57.95
CA ILE A 41 -4.65 17.97 57.81
C ILE A 41 -4.11 17.02 58.88
N LEU A 42 -3.30 16.04 58.49
CA LEU A 42 -2.21 15.51 59.31
C LEU A 42 -1.26 14.69 58.44
N GLY A 43 0.02 15.03 58.55
CA GLY A 43 1.06 14.62 57.64
C GLY A 43 1.38 13.13 57.67
N THR A 44 1.77 12.64 56.50
CA THR A 44 2.72 11.52 56.37
C THR A 44 3.34 11.58 54.99
N GLN A 45 4.67 11.67 54.96
CA GLN A 45 5.49 11.63 53.75
C GLN A 45 5.27 10.29 53.03
N LEU A 46 4.47 10.30 51.96
CA LEU A 46 4.34 9.17 51.03
C LEU A 46 5.28 9.40 49.85
N ARG A 47 6.37 8.63 49.87
CA ARG A 47 7.36 8.52 48.80
C ARG A 47 6.69 7.85 47.60
N TRP A 48 6.31 8.64 46.59
CA TRP A 48 5.74 8.12 45.34
C TRP A 48 6.81 7.31 44.60
N ARG A 49 6.72 5.98 44.66
CA ARG A 49 7.42 5.09 43.75
C ARG A 49 6.61 5.07 42.45
N VAL A 50 7.00 5.91 41.49
CA VAL A 50 6.48 5.84 40.13
C VAL A 50 6.98 4.53 39.52
N VAL A 51 6.13 3.51 39.52
CA VAL A 51 6.32 2.35 38.64
C VAL A 51 5.83 2.80 37.27
N LEU A 52 6.76 3.17 36.39
CA LEU A 52 6.43 3.47 35.00
C LEU A 52 5.93 2.18 34.33
N PRO A 53 4.68 2.12 33.85
CA PRO A 53 4.25 1.01 33.00
C PRO A 53 5.05 1.06 31.69
N HIS A 54 5.81 -0.01 31.45
CA HIS A 54 6.63 -0.24 30.25
C HIS A 54 5.79 -0.54 29.00
N HIS A 55 4.70 0.19 28.72
CA HIS A 55 3.85 -0.08 27.55
C HIS A 55 3.22 1.18 26.92
N HIS A 56 3.99 2.25 26.74
CA HIS A 56 3.52 3.44 26.01
C HIS A 56 4.27 3.74 24.70
N HIS A 57 5.17 2.87 24.24
CA HIS A 57 5.96 3.16 23.04
C HIS A 57 5.29 2.80 21.69
N ASN A 58 4.10 2.19 21.69
CA ASN A 58 3.45 1.71 20.44
C ASN A 58 2.25 2.54 19.95
N HIS A 59 1.83 3.57 20.69
CA HIS A 59 0.63 4.32 20.32
C HIS A 59 0.91 5.42 19.28
N ALA A 60 2.11 6.02 19.31
CA ALA A 60 2.48 7.11 18.42
C ALA A 60 2.73 6.65 16.97
N ILE A 61 3.34 5.47 16.77
CA ILE A 61 3.57 4.90 15.44
C ILE A 61 2.23 4.55 14.75
N ARG A 62 1.27 4.01 15.51
CA ARG A 62 -0.07 3.67 14.99
C ARG A 62 -0.95 4.87 14.65
N ALA A 63 -0.66 6.06 15.19
CA ALA A 63 -1.41 7.27 14.85
C ALA A 63 -0.93 7.91 13.52
N ALA A 64 0.28 7.59 13.07
CA ALA A 64 0.82 8.06 11.80
C ALA A 64 0.29 7.26 10.59
N ILE A 65 -0.11 6.01 10.83
CA ILE A 65 -0.76 5.13 9.86
C ILE A 65 -2.27 5.33 10.08
N GLY A 66 -3.01 5.74 9.05
CA GLY A 66 -4.42 6.19 9.19
C GLY A 66 -5.32 5.27 10.02
N GLU A 67 -6.39 5.85 10.55
CA GLU A 67 -7.42 5.16 11.37
C GLU A 67 -7.75 3.75 10.84
N ASN A 68 -7.82 2.76 11.75
CA ASN A 68 -8.17 1.39 11.40
C ASN A 68 -9.58 1.39 10.77
N PRO A 69 -9.69 1.10 9.46
CA PRO A 69 -10.94 1.29 8.75
C PRO A 69 -12.04 0.35 9.27
N THR A 70 -13.24 0.90 9.48
CA THR A 70 -14.44 0.12 9.76
C THR A 70 -14.76 -0.79 8.57
N ASN A 71 -14.99 -2.07 8.84
CA ASN A 71 -15.18 -3.10 7.83
C ASN A 71 -16.17 -4.18 8.32
N ASN A 72 -16.86 -4.83 7.37
CA ASN A 72 -17.73 -5.97 7.60
C ASN A 72 -16.97 -7.28 7.26
N PRO A 73 -17.06 -8.34 8.09
CA PRO A 73 -16.53 -9.67 7.77
C PRO A 73 -16.86 -10.20 6.35
N ASP A 74 -18.01 -9.81 5.81
CA ASP A 74 -18.49 -10.25 4.49
C ASP A 74 -18.01 -9.38 3.33
N ASP A 75 -17.26 -8.31 3.62
CA ASP A 75 -16.73 -7.41 2.59
C ASP A 75 -15.92 -8.17 1.53
N PHE A 76 -16.07 -7.76 0.27
CA PHE A 76 -15.33 -8.31 -0.84
C PHE A 76 -13.87 -7.86 -0.80
N VAL A 77 -12.95 -8.81 -0.95
CA VAL A 77 -11.52 -8.53 -1.10
C VAL A 77 -10.91 -9.43 -2.16
N VAL A 78 -9.83 -8.95 -2.77
CA VAL A 78 -9.04 -9.69 -3.73
C VAL A 78 -7.62 -9.84 -3.19
N LEU A 79 -7.08 -11.04 -3.23
CA LEU A 79 -5.68 -11.35 -2.91
C LEU A 79 -4.94 -11.78 -4.17
N GLY A 80 -3.70 -11.35 -4.31
CA GLY A 80 -2.77 -11.77 -5.36
C GLY A 80 -1.57 -12.51 -4.78
N LEU A 81 -1.13 -13.55 -5.48
CA LEU A 81 0.16 -14.20 -5.24
C LEU A 81 1.24 -13.52 -6.09
N GLY A 82 1.94 -12.56 -5.51
CA GLY A 82 3.00 -11.80 -6.16
C GLY A 82 4.30 -12.58 -6.21
N HIS A 83 4.89 -12.71 -7.39
CA HIS A 83 6.22 -13.27 -7.58
C HIS A 83 7.28 -12.17 -7.41
N CYS A 84 7.99 -12.24 -6.30
CA CYS A 84 8.99 -11.28 -5.88
C CYS A 84 10.34 -11.98 -5.74
N PHE A 85 11.35 -11.19 -5.37
CA PHE A 85 12.70 -11.70 -5.16
C PHE A 85 13.27 -11.19 -3.83
N ILE A 86 14.11 -12.00 -3.21
CA ILE A 86 14.98 -11.60 -2.10
C ILE A 86 16.41 -11.77 -2.57
N GLU A 87 17.23 -10.74 -2.37
CA GLU A 87 18.66 -10.79 -2.64
C GLU A 87 19.39 -11.42 -1.44
N ASP A 88 20.17 -12.48 -1.69
CA ASP A 88 20.98 -13.12 -0.66
C ASP A 88 22.28 -12.35 -0.35
N SER A 89 23.04 -12.83 0.64
CA SER A 89 24.33 -12.23 1.01
C SER A 89 25.40 -12.28 -0.10
N ASN A 90 25.19 -13.09 -1.14
CA ASN A 90 26.08 -13.23 -2.30
C ASN A 90 25.57 -12.43 -3.52
N GLY A 91 24.51 -11.63 -3.38
CA GLY A 91 23.91 -10.85 -4.47
C GLY A 91 23.06 -11.67 -5.45
N LYS A 92 22.68 -12.91 -5.11
CA LYS A 92 21.81 -13.74 -5.94
C LYS A 92 20.35 -13.53 -5.56
N LEU A 93 19.51 -13.38 -6.57
CA LEU A 93 18.06 -13.28 -6.40
C LEU A 93 17.43 -14.66 -6.21
N GLN A 94 16.66 -14.82 -5.15
CA GLN A 94 15.86 -16.00 -4.84
C GLN A 94 14.38 -15.68 -5.00
N ASP A 95 13.63 -16.60 -5.62
CA ASP A 95 12.18 -16.47 -5.79
C ASP A 95 11.49 -16.40 -4.43
N HIS A 96 10.57 -15.45 -4.28
CA HIS A 96 9.79 -15.27 -3.07
C HIS A 96 8.35 -14.92 -3.41
N PHE A 97 7.40 -15.69 -2.89
CA PHE A 97 5.97 -15.51 -3.18
C PHE A 97 5.27 -14.82 -2.02
N VAL A 98 4.56 -13.73 -2.32
CA VAL A 98 3.90 -12.90 -1.32
C VAL A 98 2.41 -12.79 -1.62
N LEU A 99 1.58 -13.06 -0.60
CA LEU A 99 0.15 -12.78 -0.62
C LEU A 99 -0.09 -11.31 -0.32
N GLU A 100 -0.65 -10.61 -1.29
CA GLU A 100 -0.96 -9.19 -1.17
C GLU A 100 -2.42 -8.90 -1.47
N PRO A 101 -3.05 -7.99 -0.72
CA PRO A 101 -4.37 -7.51 -1.07
C PRO A 101 -4.29 -6.57 -2.30
N ILE A 102 -5.14 -6.83 -3.29
CA ILE A 102 -5.25 -6.03 -4.51
C ILE A 102 -6.43 -5.07 -4.39
N GLY A 103 -6.17 -3.78 -4.58
CA GLY A 103 -7.22 -2.75 -4.66
C GLY A 103 -7.91 -2.73 -6.04
N ALA A 104 -9.14 -2.21 -6.09
CA ALA A 104 -9.96 -2.24 -7.30
C ALA A 104 -9.28 -1.64 -8.54
N GLY A 105 -8.62 -0.48 -8.40
CA GLY A 105 -7.92 0.17 -9.52
C GLY A 105 -6.69 -0.61 -10.01
N ALA A 106 -6.03 -1.37 -9.12
CA ALA A 106 -4.91 -2.21 -9.53
C ALA A 106 -5.41 -3.42 -10.35
N LEU A 107 -6.52 -4.05 -9.93
CA LEU A 107 -7.12 -5.13 -10.70
C LEU A 107 -7.61 -4.64 -12.08
N GLU A 108 -8.23 -3.47 -12.13
CA GLU A 108 -8.65 -2.87 -13.39
C GLU A 108 -7.47 -2.58 -14.34
N CYS A 109 -6.35 -2.09 -13.81
CA CYS A 109 -5.13 -1.91 -14.59
C CYS A 109 -4.61 -3.25 -15.15
N MET A 110 -4.60 -4.30 -14.33
CA MET A 110 -4.20 -5.64 -14.76
C MET A 110 -5.14 -6.19 -15.84
N GLU A 111 -6.45 -5.99 -15.69
CA GLU A 111 -7.45 -6.40 -16.68
C GLU A 111 -7.23 -5.73 -18.04
N ASN A 112 -6.85 -4.45 -18.02
CA ASN A 112 -6.54 -3.68 -19.23
C ASN A 112 -5.17 -4.00 -19.83
N GLY A 113 -4.52 -5.10 -19.41
CA GLY A 113 -3.24 -5.57 -19.95
C GLY A 113 -2.01 -4.98 -19.27
N GLY A 114 -2.17 -4.28 -18.14
CA GLY A 114 -1.04 -3.81 -17.33
C GLY A 114 -0.15 -4.98 -16.89
N LYS A 115 1.17 -4.83 -17.08
CA LYS A 115 2.15 -5.81 -16.63
C LYS A 115 2.02 -6.03 -15.13
N THR A 116 2.07 -7.28 -14.69
CA THR A 116 1.93 -7.65 -13.29
C THR A 116 2.91 -8.74 -12.87
N CYS A 117 3.27 -8.76 -11.59
CA CYS A 117 4.01 -9.86 -10.98
C CYS A 117 3.09 -10.89 -10.30
N TYR A 118 1.77 -10.69 -10.31
CA TYR A 118 0.83 -11.64 -9.72
C TYR A 118 0.64 -12.86 -10.63
N LYS A 119 0.98 -14.05 -10.13
CA LYS A 119 0.74 -15.32 -10.82
C LYS A 119 -0.73 -15.74 -10.77
N HIS A 120 -1.30 -15.58 -9.58
CA HIS A 120 -2.67 -15.97 -9.27
C HIS A 120 -3.35 -14.83 -8.52
N VAL A 121 -4.63 -14.64 -8.78
CA VAL A 121 -5.46 -13.68 -8.09
C VAL A 121 -6.76 -14.38 -7.69
N ALA A 122 -7.19 -14.22 -6.45
CA ALA A 122 -8.40 -14.83 -5.94
C ALA A 122 -9.27 -13.81 -5.21
N SER A 123 -10.58 -13.92 -5.36
CA SER A 123 -11.54 -13.12 -4.58
C SER A 123 -12.10 -13.95 -3.43
N MET A 124 -12.33 -13.30 -2.28
CA MET A 124 -12.87 -13.93 -1.08
C MET A 124 -13.53 -12.90 -0.16
N HIS A 125 -14.17 -13.40 0.90
CA HIS A 125 -14.62 -12.54 1.98
C HIS A 125 -13.42 -12.05 2.82
N LEU A 126 -13.57 -10.85 3.35
CA LEU A 126 -12.57 -10.21 4.19
C LEU A 126 -12.23 -11.04 5.43
N SER A 127 -13.23 -11.71 6.02
CA SER A 127 -13.02 -12.64 7.14
C SER A 127 -12.05 -13.77 6.81
N THR A 128 -12.20 -14.43 5.65
CA THR A 128 -11.31 -15.49 5.17
C THR A 128 -9.89 -14.97 4.99
N ALA A 129 -9.72 -13.79 4.36
CA ALA A 129 -8.40 -13.20 4.19
C ALA A 129 -7.75 -12.86 5.54
N LEU A 130 -8.49 -12.22 6.45
CA LEU A 130 -7.97 -11.78 7.75
C LEU A 130 -7.71 -12.92 8.73
N ALA A 131 -8.25 -14.12 8.49
CA ALA A 131 -7.90 -15.31 9.27
C ALA A 131 -6.41 -15.69 9.14
N GLN A 132 -5.76 -15.26 8.04
CA GLN A 132 -4.36 -15.60 7.71
C GLN A 132 -4.07 -17.10 7.80
N ASP A 133 -5.07 -17.91 7.43
CA ASP A 133 -5.02 -19.36 7.48
C ASP A 133 -4.89 -19.91 6.06
N HIS A 134 -3.70 -20.42 5.70
CA HIS A 134 -3.44 -20.99 4.39
C HIS A 134 -4.39 -22.14 4.02
N SER A 135 -4.96 -22.85 5.00
CA SER A 135 -5.90 -23.95 4.71
C SER A 135 -7.22 -23.46 4.12
N GLN A 136 -7.60 -22.20 4.38
CA GLN A 136 -8.81 -21.57 3.85
C GLN A 136 -8.58 -20.89 2.51
N LEU A 137 -7.33 -20.76 2.06
CA LEU A 137 -7.01 -20.19 0.76
C LEU A 137 -7.17 -21.24 -0.36
N PRO A 138 -7.50 -20.80 -1.58
CA PRO A 138 -7.38 -21.63 -2.79
C PRO A 138 -5.97 -22.20 -2.92
N GLU A 139 -5.85 -23.40 -3.49
CA GLU A 139 -4.58 -24.14 -3.59
C GLU A 139 -3.45 -23.30 -4.20
N GLU A 140 -3.78 -22.51 -5.22
CA GLU A 140 -2.88 -21.66 -5.97
C GLU A 140 -2.25 -20.55 -5.13
N LEU A 141 -2.87 -20.15 -4.01
CA LEU A 141 -2.39 -19.09 -3.14
C LEU A 141 -1.62 -19.63 -1.91
N ARG A 142 -1.70 -20.94 -1.61
CA ARG A 142 -1.21 -21.50 -0.34
C ARG A 142 0.30 -21.41 -0.15
N SER A 143 1.07 -21.23 -1.24
CA SER A 143 2.54 -21.16 -1.17
C SER A 143 3.07 -19.78 -0.77
N GLY A 144 2.23 -18.74 -0.72
CA GLY A 144 2.69 -17.37 -0.48
C GLY A 144 2.77 -17.00 1.00
N ALA A 145 3.78 -16.22 1.37
CA ALA A 145 3.84 -15.58 2.68
C ALA A 145 2.94 -14.33 2.72
N PHE A 146 2.21 -14.10 3.81
CA PHE A 146 1.45 -12.85 3.97
C PHE A 146 2.38 -11.64 3.99
N CYS A 147 2.00 -10.57 3.29
CA CYS A 147 2.82 -9.35 3.22
C CYS A 147 2.91 -8.60 4.56
N GLU A 148 3.85 -7.65 4.64
CA GLU A 148 3.94 -6.73 5.78
C GLU A 148 2.64 -5.93 5.93
N ASP A 149 2.21 -5.77 7.19
CA ASP A 149 0.96 -5.11 7.56
C ASP A 149 -0.28 -5.67 6.82
N PHE A 150 -0.26 -6.97 6.50
CA PHE A 150 -1.30 -7.62 5.70
C PHE A 150 -2.71 -7.28 6.19
N ALA A 151 -2.98 -7.39 7.50
CA ALA A 151 -4.31 -7.14 8.03
C ALA A 151 -4.78 -5.70 7.76
N PHE A 152 -3.91 -4.70 8.00
CA PHE A 152 -4.23 -3.30 7.74
C PHE A 152 -4.42 -3.04 6.23
N ARG A 153 -3.47 -3.49 5.41
CA ARG A 153 -3.52 -3.33 3.95
C ARG A 153 -4.75 -4.01 3.34
N THR A 154 -5.16 -5.16 3.87
CA THR A 154 -6.32 -5.91 3.38
C THR A 154 -7.61 -5.16 3.66
N LYS A 155 -7.76 -4.56 4.85
CA LYS A 155 -8.93 -3.71 5.12
C LYS A 155 -8.95 -2.45 4.26
N CYS A 156 -7.79 -1.84 4.02
CA CYS A 156 -7.67 -0.70 3.11
C CYS A 156 -8.05 -1.08 1.66
N ALA A 157 -7.61 -2.24 1.19
CA ALA A 157 -8.00 -2.76 -0.12
C ALA A 157 -9.51 -3.05 -0.18
N ALA A 158 -10.09 -3.69 0.83
CA ALA A 158 -11.53 -3.94 0.93
C ALA A 158 -12.35 -2.64 0.78
N ARG A 159 -11.92 -1.54 1.40
CA ARG A 159 -12.56 -0.23 1.22
C ARG A 159 -12.56 0.28 -0.22
N SER A 160 -11.54 -0.05 -1.01
CA SER A 160 -11.50 0.31 -2.43
C SER A 160 -12.60 -0.39 -3.22
N TRP A 161 -13.03 -1.57 -2.78
CA TRP A 161 -14.08 -2.37 -3.41
C TRP A 161 -15.48 -1.89 -3.06
N MET A 162 -15.69 -1.20 -1.93
CA MET A 162 -17.02 -0.73 -1.50
C MET A 162 -17.65 0.36 -2.38
N ARG A 163 -16.88 0.95 -3.31
CA ARG A 163 -17.38 2.00 -4.20
C ARG A 163 -18.30 1.40 -5.27
N ASP A 164 -19.29 2.17 -5.71
CA ASP A 164 -20.28 1.72 -6.71
C ASP A 164 -19.62 1.24 -8.01
N TYR A 165 -18.61 1.97 -8.51
CA TYR A 165 -17.94 1.61 -9.77
C TYR A 165 -17.27 0.22 -9.73
N PRO A 166 -16.40 -0.11 -8.76
CA PRO A 166 -15.89 -1.46 -8.58
C PRO A 166 -16.97 -2.53 -8.46
N GLN A 167 -18.01 -2.29 -7.67
CA GLN A 167 -19.11 -3.25 -7.47
C GLN A 167 -19.84 -3.57 -8.78
N GLU A 168 -20.10 -2.56 -9.60
CA GLU A 168 -20.84 -2.72 -10.86
C GLU A 168 -19.98 -3.21 -12.04
N LYS A 169 -18.70 -2.81 -12.10
CA LYS A 169 -17.87 -2.95 -13.31
C LYS A 169 -16.65 -3.84 -13.16
N ILE A 170 -16.07 -3.95 -11.96
CA ILE A 170 -14.79 -4.63 -11.76
C ILE A 170 -14.99 -6.02 -11.17
N VAL A 171 -15.94 -6.21 -10.25
CA VAL A 171 -16.21 -7.53 -9.61
C VAL A 171 -16.47 -8.64 -10.63
N ARG A 172 -17.07 -8.31 -11.79
CA ARG A 172 -17.29 -9.28 -12.88
C ARG A 172 -16.02 -9.89 -13.46
N TYR A 173 -14.87 -9.22 -13.34
CA TYR A 173 -13.58 -9.74 -13.81
C TYR A 173 -13.01 -10.83 -12.88
N ILE A 174 -13.47 -10.87 -11.62
CA ILE A 174 -13.12 -11.89 -10.63
C ILE A 174 -14.28 -12.13 -9.64
N PRO A 175 -15.31 -12.89 -10.04
CA PRO A 175 -16.46 -13.17 -9.17
C PRO A 175 -16.04 -13.81 -7.85
N LEU A 176 -16.80 -13.59 -6.77
CA LEU A 176 -16.46 -14.10 -5.43
C LEU A 176 -16.17 -15.61 -5.43
N GLY A 177 -15.05 -16.02 -4.82
CA GLY A 177 -14.66 -17.43 -4.70
C GLY A 177 -13.97 -17.99 -5.94
N THR A 178 -13.62 -17.15 -6.92
CA THR A 178 -12.89 -17.56 -8.13
C THR A 178 -11.40 -17.27 -8.02
N VAL A 179 -10.60 -18.04 -8.77
CA VAL A 179 -9.16 -17.82 -8.97
C VAL A 179 -8.92 -17.56 -10.44
N ARG A 180 -8.02 -16.61 -10.73
CA ARG A 180 -7.68 -16.16 -12.06
C ARG A 180 -6.17 -16.02 -12.24
N SER A 181 -5.66 -16.41 -13.40
CA SER A 181 -4.20 -16.52 -13.67
C SER A 181 -3.77 -16.05 -15.07
N ASP A 182 -4.70 -15.51 -15.85
CA ASP A 182 -4.52 -15.07 -17.25
C ASP A 182 -4.20 -13.58 -17.40
N PHE A 183 -3.68 -12.94 -16.34
CA PHE A 183 -3.19 -11.56 -16.44
C PHE A 183 -1.86 -11.48 -17.21
N ASN A 184 -1.47 -10.27 -17.61
CA ASN A 184 -0.20 -10.00 -18.28
C ASN A 184 1.00 -10.15 -17.32
N TYR A 185 1.29 -11.39 -16.94
CA TYR A 185 2.33 -11.75 -16.00
C TYR A 185 3.72 -11.56 -16.62
N ASN A 186 4.57 -10.77 -15.97
CA ASN A 186 5.88 -10.37 -16.47
C ASN A 186 6.91 -10.25 -15.34
N LEU A 187 8.14 -10.71 -15.59
CA LEU A 187 9.28 -10.68 -14.66
C LEU A 187 10.51 -9.96 -15.21
N GLU A 188 10.36 -9.17 -16.28
CA GLU A 188 11.44 -8.33 -16.82
C GLU A 188 11.88 -7.33 -15.74
N ASP A 189 10.90 -6.64 -15.13
CA ASP A 189 11.11 -5.73 -14.01
C ASP A 189 10.94 -6.46 -12.67
N LYS A 190 12.04 -6.96 -12.13
CA LYS A 190 12.05 -7.77 -10.91
C LYS A 190 11.76 -6.93 -9.66
N ARG A 191 10.74 -7.32 -8.91
CA ARG A 191 10.42 -6.74 -7.59
C ARG A 191 11.25 -7.38 -6.48
N VAL A 192 12.34 -6.72 -6.07
CA VAL A 192 13.21 -7.18 -4.97
C VAL A 192 12.77 -6.54 -3.64
N LEU A 193 12.40 -7.35 -2.65
CA LEU A 193 11.75 -6.86 -1.43
C LEU A 193 12.72 -6.26 -0.40
N ASN A 194 13.94 -6.79 -0.32
CA ASN A 194 14.95 -6.37 0.65
C ASN A 194 15.96 -5.36 0.08
N LYS A 195 15.68 -4.79 -1.10
CA LYS A 195 16.55 -3.79 -1.71
C LYS A 195 16.31 -2.43 -1.05
N VAL A 196 17.35 -1.87 -0.44
CA VAL A 196 17.31 -0.52 0.13
C VAL A 196 17.68 0.47 -0.98
N ASN A 197 16.80 1.42 -1.26
CA ASN A 197 17.12 2.52 -2.16
C ASN A 197 17.92 3.59 -1.40
N ILE A 198 19.18 3.79 -1.77
CA ILE A 198 20.04 4.82 -1.21
C ILE A 198 20.04 5.99 -2.17
N VAL A 199 19.31 7.05 -1.83
CA VAL A 199 19.26 8.28 -2.63
C VAL A 199 20.51 9.09 -2.34
N THR A 200 21.24 9.44 -3.40
CA THR A 200 22.45 10.25 -3.34
C THR A 200 22.19 11.66 -3.87
N ASP A 201 23.08 12.61 -3.58
CA ASP A 201 22.98 13.98 -4.14
C ASP A 201 23.07 14.01 -5.67
N ALA A 202 23.67 12.98 -6.28
CA ALA A 202 23.72 12.82 -7.73
C ALA A 202 22.36 12.47 -8.34
N ASP A 203 21.45 11.87 -7.56
CA ASP A 203 20.08 11.56 -7.99
C ASP A 203 19.16 12.80 -7.96
N ASN A 204 19.64 13.92 -7.41
CA ASN A 204 18.91 15.17 -7.31
C ASN A 204 18.88 15.91 -8.65
N ILE A 205 18.03 15.43 -9.56
CA ILE A 205 17.73 16.09 -10.83
C ILE A 205 16.71 17.22 -10.56
N LYS A 206 17.05 18.46 -10.94
CA LYS A 206 16.15 19.61 -10.81
C LYS A 206 14.89 19.39 -11.65
N GLN A 207 13.72 19.49 -11.00
CA GLN A 207 12.42 19.31 -11.67
C GLN A 207 12.08 20.46 -12.63
N ASP A 208 12.58 21.67 -12.36
CA ASP A 208 12.49 22.82 -13.25
C ASP A 208 13.88 23.33 -13.61
N MET A 209 14.19 23.37 -14.91
CA MET A 209 15.48 23.87 -15.42
C MET A 209 15.63 25.39 -15.30
N SER A 210 14.54 26.12 -15.02
CA SER A 210 14.51 27.58 -14.99
C SER A 210 14.78 28.19 -13.61
N ILE A 211 14.78 27.38 -12.54
CA ILE A 211 14.94 27.84 -11.17
C ILE A 211 16.28 27.38 -10.57
N ASP A 212 17.37 27.90 -11.14
CA ASP A 212 18.69 27.79 -10.53
C ASP A 212 18.89 28.91 -9.50
N VAL A 213 18.30 28.74 -8.31
CA VAL A 213 18.38 29.74 -7.21
C VAL A 213 19.74 29.73 -6.53
N TYR A 214 20.46 28.62 -6.61
CA TYR A 214 21.83 28.53 -6.15
C TYR A 214 22.66 28.33 -7.39
N GLY A 215 23.18 29.42 -7.95
CA GLY A 215 24.09 29.43 -9.09
C GLY A 215 25.31 28.54 -8.84
N ARG A 216 25.09 27.23 -8.89
CA ARG A 216 26.13 26.25 -9.15
C ARG A 216 26.54 26.64 -10.53
N LYS A 217 27.72 27.26 -10.63
CA LYS A 217 28.40 27.36 -11.91
C LYS A 217 28.23 25.99 -12.54
N LYS A 218 27.66 25.96 -13.75
CA LYS A 218 27.82 24.78 -14.58
C LYS A 218 29.31 24.48 -14.50
N ASP A 219 29.66 23.33 -13.96
CA ASP A 219 30.95 22.73 -14.25
C ASP A 219 30.87 22.29 -15.73
N ASP A 220 30.67 23.26 -16.61
CA ASP A 220 31.09 23.18 -17.98
C ASP A 220 32.63 23.16 -17.86
N ASP A 221 33.22 22.03 -18.27
CA ASP A 221 34.66 21.83 -18.50
C ASP A 221 35.55 21.34 -17.34
N ALA A 222 35.19 20.23 -16.70
CA ALA A 222 36.18 19.35 -16.04
C ALA A 222 36.31 17.96 -16.67
N ASN A 223 35.78 17.75 -17.89
CA ASN A 223 36.07 16.55 -18.68
C ASN A 223 36.27 16.80 -20.19
N THR A 224 36.54 18.05 -20.55
CA THR A 224 37.18 18.45 -21.81
C THR A 224 38.62 18.87 -21.53
N ALA A 225 39.31 18.12 -20.66
CA ALA A 225 40.76 18.08 -20.71
C ALA A 225 41.12 17.30 -21.98
N THR A 226 41.50 18.05 -23.02
CA THR A 226 42.40 17.66 -24.09
C THR A 226 43.06 16.29 -23.86
N ASP A 227 42.81 15.35 -24.78
CA ASP A 227 43.67 14.19 -25.06
C ASP A 227 45.04 14.64 -25.60
N ALA A 228 45.76 15.44 -24.82
CA ALA A 228 47.18 15.67 -24.97
C ALA A 228 47.80 15.27 -23.64
N ALA A 229 48.26 14.01 -23.59
CA ALA A 229 49.04 13.50 -22.48
C ALA A 229 50.19 14.49 -22.16
N PRO A 230 50.48 14.77 -20.88
CA PRO A 230 51.66 15.54 -20.52
C PRO A 230 52.90 14.81 -21.05
N PRO A 231 53.86 15.51 -21.69
CA PRO A 231 55.04 14.89 -22.24
C PRO A 231 55.79 14.13 -21.14
N SER A 232 56.18 12.92 -21.47
CA SER A 232 56.91 12.04 -20.57
C SER A 232 58.27 12.67 -20.21
N LYS A 233 58.81 12.34 -19.03
CA LYS A 233 60.11 12.90 -18.56
C LYS A 233 61.27 12.72 -19.56
N LYS A 234 61.17 11.79 -20.51
CA LYS A 234 62.16 11.60 -21.58
C LYS A 234 62.09 12.69 -22.66
N GLU A 235 60.90 13.17 -22.99
CA GLU A 235 60.71 14.23 -24.00
C GLU A 235 61.20 15.59 -23.48
N LEU A 236 61.09 15.84 -22.18
CA LEU A 236 61.62 17.06 -21.55
C LEU A 236 63.15 17.06 -21.45
N GLU A 237 63.80 15.90 -21.36
CA GLU A 237 65.27 15.79 -21.36
C GLU A 237 65.86 15.96 -22.77
N GLU A 238 65.18 15.46 -23.81
CA GLU A 238 65.64 15.61 -25.20
C GLU A 238 65.52 17.06 -25.71
N ASP A 239 64.48 17.80 -25.32
CA ASP A 239 64.32 19.22 -25.66
C ASP A 239 65.36 20.12 -24.96
N LEU A 240 65.76 19.76 -23.73
CA LEU A 240 66.83 20.44 -22.99
C LEU A 240 68.20 20.22 -23.66
N ILE A 241 68.46 19.02 -24.17
CA ILE A 241 69.71 18.71 -24.87
C ILE A 241 69.76 19.38 -26.25
N SER A 242 68.63 19.43 -26.97
CA SER A 242 68.53 20.10 -28.29
C SER A 242 68.72 21.62 -28.21
N SER A 243 68.19 22.26 -27.16
CA SER A 243 68.36 23.71 -26.94
C SER A 243 69.79 24.11 -26.51
N LEU A 244 70.54 23.20 -25.88
CA LEU A 244 71.94 23.41 -25.50
C LEU A 244 72.94 23.29 -26.67
N TYR A 245 72.55 22.64 -27.78
CA TYR A 245 73.43 22.44 -28.94
C TYR A 245 73.20 23.43 -30.10
N ASN A 246 72.17 24.27 -30.02
CA ASN A 246 71.84 25.26 -31.04
C ASN A 246 72.02 26.73 -30.57
N ALA A 247 72.82 26.94 -29.52
CA ALA A 247 73.22 28.26 -29.01
C ALA A 247 74.73 28.49 -29.16
#